data_AF-A0A1J3DWM9-F1
#
_entry.id   AF-A0A1J3DWM9-F1
#
_cell.length_a   1.000
_cell.length_b   1.000
_cell.length_c   1.000
_cell.angle_alpha   90.00
_cell.angle_beta   90.00
_cell.angle_gamma   90.00
#
_symmetry.space_group_name_H-M   'P 1'
#
loop_
_entity.id
_entity.type
_entity.pdbx_description
1 polymer ?
#
loop_
_entity_poly.entity_id
_entity_poly.type
_entity_poly.pdbx_seq_one_letter_code
_entity_poly.pdbx_strand_id
1 'polypeptide(L)'
;HQQLLPKMYGNLGFVFTNIDINHVRKKILDNKVGAPARVGAIAPCDVVLQPGPTGLEPGQTAFLQALNIPTMIVKGQIEIKTPVDLIKEGNRVSPSQAALLVKLGLRPFRYGLTVLHVYDEGTFFEAK
;
A
#
# COMPACT_ATOMS: atom_id res chain seq x y z
N HIS A 1 28.22 20.18 8.23
CA HIS A 1 26.97 20.97 8.31
C HIS A 1 26.37 21.37 6.95
N GLN A 2 27.18 21.66 5.92
CA GLN A 2 26.70 22.25 4.65
C GLN A 2 26.06 21.26 3.65
N GLN A 3 26.22 19.94 3.85
CA GLN A 3 25.71 18.89 2.94
C GLN A 3 24.34 18.32 3.32
N LEU A 4 23.84 18.60 4.53
CA LEU A 4 22.56 18.07 5.05
C LEU A 4 21.35 18.87 4.55
N LEU A 5 21.45 20.19 4.58
CA LEU A 5 20.39 21.13 4.20
C LEU A 5 19.80 20.89 2.79
N PRO A 6 20.58 20.65 1.72
CA PRO A 6 20.01 20.44 0.39
C PRO A 6 19.30 19.08 0.22
N LYS A 7 19.54 18.12 1.13
CA LYS A 7 18.93 16.78 1.09
C LYS A 7 17.68 16.66 1.97
N MET A 8 17.37 17.73 2.72
CA MET A 8 16.25 17.77 3.66
C MET A 8 14.97 18.33 3.02
N TYR A 9 14.44 17.64 2.00
CA TYR A 9 13.19 18.04 1.34
C TYR A 9 12.14 16.92 1.37
N GLY A 10 10.91 17.26 1.74
CA GLY A 10 9.77 16.33 1.80
C GLY A 10 9.52 15.72 3.19
N ASN A 11 8.87 14.55 3.22
CA ASN A 11 8.53 13.83 4.45
C ASN A 11 9.75 13.09 5.00
N LEU A 12 10.47 13.73 5.92
CA LEU A 12 11.70 13.20 6.52
C LEU A 12 11.55 13.00 8.01
N GLY A 13 12.15 11.92 8.51
CA GLY A 13 12.29 11.62 9.94
C GLY A 13 13.75 11.31 10.26
N PHE A 14 14.19 11.76 11.44
CA PHE A 14 15.52 11.43 11.97
C PHE A 14 15.39 10.28 12.98
N VAL A 15 16.18 9.23 12.79
CA VAL A 15 16.27 8.11 13.73
C VAL A 15 17.67 8.09 14.29
N PHE A 16 17.80 8.43 15.57
CA PHE A 16 19.06 8.33 16.31
C PHE A 16 19.09 6.99 17.04
N THR A 17 20.22 6.30 16.96
CA THR A 17 20.35 4.95 17.51
C THR A 17 21.78 4.69 17.94
N ASN A 18 21.94 3.91 19.03
CA ASN A 18 23.24 3.53 19.59
C ASN A 18 23.62 2.08 19.21
N ILE A 19 22.86 1.45 18.32
CA ILE A 19 23.05 0.07 17.86
C ILE A 19 23.47 0.06 16.39
N ASP A 20 24.04 -1.06 15.94
CA ASP A 20 24.51 -1.22 14.56
C ASP A 20 23.46 -0.80 13.53
N ILE A 21 23.88 0.11 12.65
CA ILE A 21 23.11 0.72 11.58
C ILE A 21 22.48 -0.33 10.69
N ASN A 22 23.18 -1.43 10.40
CA ASN A 22 22.66 -2.50 9.56
C ASN A 22 21.43 -3.18 10.19
N HIS A 23 21.47 -3.38 11.51
CA HIS A 23 20.36 -3.97 12.25
C HIS A 23 19.14 -3.04 12.27
N VAL A 24 19.37 -1.74 12.49
CA VAL A 24 18.31 -0.72 12.50
C VAL A 24 17.69 -0.57 11.12
N ARG A 25 18.51 -0.51 10.06
CA ARG A 25 18.05 -0.50 8.66
C ARG A 25 17.13 -1.69 8.38
N LYS A 26 17.55 -2.89 8.78
CA LYS A 26 16.76 -4.11 8.58
C LYS A 26 15.43 -4.02 9.33
N LYS A 27 15.43 -3.62 10.60
CA LYS A 27 14.19 -3.43 11.38
C LYS A 27 13.26 -2.38 10.77
N ILE A 28 13.79 -1.26 10.28
CA ILE A 28 12.99 -0.21 9.65
C ILE A 28 12.36 -0.70 8.35
N LEU A 29 13.14 -1.40 7.52
CA LEU A 29 12.66 -1.98 6.26
C LEU A 29 11.68 -3.14 6.46
N ASP A 30 11.79 -3.87 7.56
CA ASP A 30 10.91 -5.00 7.90
C ASP A 30 9.58 -4.53 8.51
N ASN A 31 9.59 -3.39 9.21
CA ASN A 31 8.39 -2.72 9.73
C ASN A 31 7.62 -2.00 8.62
N LYS A 32 7.09 -2.78 7.66
CA LYS A 32 6.11 -2.30 6.69
C LYS A 32 4.71 -2.61 7.20
N VAL A 33 3.93 -1.57 7.43
CA VAL A 33 2.54 -1.72 7.85
C VAL A 33 1.67 -1.82 6.60
N GLY A 34 0.74 -2.79 6.61
CA GLY A 34 -0.31 -2.85 5.61
C GLY A 34 -1.20 -1.62 5.74
N ALA A 35 -1.33 -0.84 4.67
CA ALA A 35 -2.22 0.30 4.62
C ALA A 35 -3.23 0.18 3.48
N PRO A 36 -4.40 0.83 3.62
CA PRO A 36 -5.43 0.81 2.60
C PRO A 36 -4.98 1.60 1.36
N ALA A 37 -5.51 1.20 0.21
CA ALA A 37 -5.33 1.95 -1.02
C ALA A 37 -6.04 3.31 -0.92
N ARG A 38 -5.30 4.40 -1.13
CA ARG A 38 -5.87 5.76 -1.16
C ARG A 38 -6.35 6.11 -2.56
N VAL A 39 -7.51 6.76 -2.66
CA VAL A 39 -8.05 7.27 -3.93
C VAL A 39 -7.05 8.21 -4.59
N GLY A 40 -6.82 8.03 -5.88
CA GLY A 40 -5.90 8.86 -6.68
C GLY A 40 -4.41 8.57 -6.45
N ALA A 41 -4.05 7.70 -5.50
CA ALA A 41 -2.68 7.23 -5.37
C ALA A 41 -2.29 6.35 -6.57
N ILE A 42 -0.99 6.35 -6.89
CA ILE A 42 -0.42 5.42 -7.86
C ILE A 42 -0.17 4.10 -7.13
N ALA A 43 -0.65 2.99 -7.69
CA ALA A 43 -0.44 1.68 -7.09
C ALA A 43 1.04 1.25 -7.23
N PRO A 44 1.73 0.95 -6.11
CA PRO A 44 3.12 0.48 -6.13
C PRO A 44 3.26 -1.00 -6.46
N CYS A 45 2.16 -1.75 -6.52
CA CYS A 45 2.12 -3.16 -6.86
C CYS A 45 0.74 -3.54 -7.39
N ASP A 46 0.66 -4.67 -8.10
CA ASP A 46 -0.60 -5.24 -8.56
C ASP A 46 -1.48 -5.68 -7.37
N VAL A 47 -2.78 -5.46 -7.48
CA VAL A 47 -3.78 -5.83 -6.48
C VAL A 47 -4.81 -6.76 -7.11
N VAL A 48 -4.81 -8.01 -6.66
CA VAL A 48 -5.73 -9.05 -7.13
C VAL A 48 -6.77 -9.33 -6.06
N LEU A 49 -8.04 -9.35 -6.44
CA LEU A 49 -9.13 -9.85 -5.58
C LEU A 49 -9.24 -11.36 -5.72
N GLN A 50 -9.31 -12.06 -4.60
CA GLN A 50 -9.58 -13.49 -4.57
C GLN A 50 -11.08 -13.78 -4.57
N PRO A 51 -11.52 -14.91 -5.15
CA PRO A 51 -12.92 -15.32 -5.10
C PRO A 51 -13.36 -15.59 -3.66
N GLY A 52 -14.58 -15.18 -3.32
CA GLY A 52 -15.13 -15.36 -1.98
C GLY A 52 -16.23 -14.35 -1.62
N PRO A 53 -16.89 -14.57 -0.46
CA PRO A 53 -17.97 -13.72 0.00
C PRO A 53 -17.43 -12.36 0.44
N THR A 54 -17.98 -11.30 -0.13
CA THR A 54 -17.56 -9.92 0.16
C THR A 54 -18.27 -9.29 1.35
N GLY A 55 -19.36 -9.91 1.82
CA GLY A 55 -20.24 -9.37 2.87
C GLY A 55 -20.99 -8.10 2.47
N LEU A 56 -20.95 -7.70 1.20
CA LEU A 56 -21.65 -6.53 0.69
C LEU A 56 -23.12 -6.83 0.39
N GLU A 57 -23.96 -5.80 0.56
CA GLU A 57 -25.38 -5.86 0.23
C GLU A 57 -25.62 -5.95 -1.29
N PRO A 58 -26.61 -6.75 -1.73
CA PRO A 58 -26.88 -7.03 -3.14
C PRO A 58 -27.26 -5.80 -3.97
N GLY A 59 -27.75 -4.72 -3.33
CA GLY A 59 -28.08 -3.45 -4.02
C GLY A 59 -26.87 -2.73 -4.61
N GLN A 60 -25.65 -3.09 -4.17
CA GLN A 60 -24.42 -2.48 -4.67
C GLN A 60 -23.81 -3.27 -5.85
N THR A 61 -24.45 -4.31 -6.39
CA THR A 61 -23.90 -5.08 -7.54
C THR A 61 -23.61 -4.24 -8.79
N ALA A 62 -24.36 -3.17 -9.03
CA ALA A 62 -24.15 -2.29 -10.18
C ALA A 62 -22.76 -1.62 -10.21
N PHE A 63 -22.17 -1.29 -9.04
CA PHE A 63 -20.82 -0.69 -9.02
C PHE A 63 -19.74 -1.71 -9.40
N LEU A 64 -19.91 -2.98 -9.02
CA LEU A 64 -18.97 -4.06 -9.32
C LEU A 64 -19.02 -4.42 -10.81
N GLN A 65 -20.23 -4.43 -11.38
CA GLN A 65 -20.43 -4.64 -12.81
C GLN A 65 -19.80 -3.51 -13.63
N ALA A 66 -19.93 -2.25 -13.21
CA ALA A 66 -19.28 -1.10 -13.86
C ALA A 66 -17.73 -1.17 -13.82
N LEU A 67 -17.17 -1.89 -12.85
CA LEU A 67 -15.73 -2.12 -12.71
C LEU A 67 -15.24 -3.40 -13.40
N ASN A 68 -16.08 -4.07 -14.18
CA ASN A 68 -15.80 -5.37 -14.81
C ASN A 68 -15.42 -6.47 -13.80
N ILE A 69 -15.98 -6.41 -12.58
CA ILE A 69 -15.76 -7.45 -11.56
C ILE A 69 -16.92 -8.46 -11.63
N PRO A 70 -16.66 -9.71 -12.05
CA PRO A 70 -17.67 -10.76 -12.15
C PRO A 70 -18.05 -11.23 -10.75
N THR A 71 -19.25 -10.81 -10.32
CA THR A 71 -19.82 -11.14 -9.00
C THR A 71 -21.19 -11.76 -9.15
N MET A 72 -21.59 -12.56 -8.16
CA MET A 72 -22.88 -13.24 -8.10
C MET A 72 -23.51 -13.04 -6.73
N ILE A 73 -24.83 -12.94 -6.67
CA ILE A 73 -25.56 -12.87 -5.40
C ILE A 73 -25.80 -14.31 -4.93
N VAL A 74 -25.23 -14.68 -3.78
CA VAL A 74 -25.38 -16.00 -3.15
C VAL A 74 -25.94 -15.79 -1.75
N LYS A 75 -27.08 -16.42 -1.44
CA LYS A 75 -27.74 -16.35 -0.13
C LYS A 75 -27.95 -14.91 0.40
N GLY A 76 -28.21 -13.97 -0.50
CA GLY A 76 -28.44 -12.56 -0.14
C GLY A 76 -27.16 -11.73 0.09
N GLN A 77 -25.98 -12.25 -0.23
CA GLN A 77 -24.71 -11.52 -0.18
C GLN A 77 -24.00 -11.56 -1.54
N ILE A 78 -23.15 -10.56 -1.79
CA ILE A 78 -22.33 -10.53 -3.01
C ILE A 78 -21.08 -11.41 -2.83
N GLU A 79 -20.86 -12.30 -3.79
CA GLU A 79 -19.71 -13.20 -3.85
C GLU A 79 -18.92 -12.99 -5.16
N ILE A 80 -17.60 -12.96 -5.07
CA ILE A 80 -16.71 -12.84 -6.23
C ILE A 80 -16.50 -14.23 -6.84
N LYS A 81 -16.79 -14.39 -8.13
CA LYS A 81 -16.77 -15.69 -8.80
C LYS A 81 -15.38 -16.10 -9.28
N THR A 82 -14.59 -15.14 -9.76
CA THR A 82 -13.26 -15.38 -10.32
C THR A 82 -12.28 -14.34 -9.80
N PRO A 83 -10.99 -14.68 -9.69
CA PRO A 83 -9.98 -13.69 -9.35
C PRO A 83 -9.92 -12.60 -10.42
N VAL A 84 -9.85 -11.34 -10.00
CA VAL A 84 -9.75 -10.18 -10.89
C VAL A 84 -8.68 -9.24 -10.40
N ASP A 85 -7.85 -8.79 -11.35
CA ASP A 85 -6.87 -7.74 -11.13
C ASP A 85 -7.58 -6.40 -11.00
N LEU A 86 -7.69 -5.91 -9.77
CA LEU A 86 -8.39 -4.67 -9.48
C LEU A 86 -7.55 -3.46 -9.89
N ILE A 87 -6.25 -3.50 -9.60
CA ILE A 87 -5.33 -2.40 -9.86
C ILE A 87 -4.01 -2.99 -10.34
N LYS A 88 -3.47 -2.45 -11.43
CA LYS A 88 -2.10 -2.76 -11.87
C LYS A 88 -1.10 -1.77 -11.30
N GLU A 89 0.14 -2.19 -11.14
CA GLU A 89 1.26 -1.32 -10.81
C GLU A 89 1.31 -0.12 -11.78
N GLY A 90 1.51 1.07 -11.23
CA GLY A 90 1.55 2.32 -12.02
C GLY A 90 0.18 2.92 -12.34
N ASN A 91 -0.93 2.21 -12.14
CA ASN A 91 -2.26 2.77 -12.35
C ASN A 91 -2.77 3.57 -11.14
N ARG A 92 -3.64 4.54 -11.42
CA ARG A 92 -4.30 5.33 -10.37
C ARG A 92 -5.46 4.55 -9.76
N VAL A 93 -5.52 4.54 -8.44
CA VAL A 93 -6.61 3.91 -7.69
C VAL A 93 -7.90 4.73 -7.84
N SER A 94 -8.94 4.11 -8.37
CA SER A 94 -10.26 4.73 -8.50
C SER A 94 -11.01 4.80 -7.16
N PRO A 95 -11.94 5.76 -6.97
CA PRO A 95 -12.71 5.89 -5.73
C PRO A 95 -13.43 4.60 -5.33
N SER A 96 -14.10 3.95 -6.28
CA SER A 96 -14.86 2.72 -6.07
C SER A 96 -13.96 1.52 -5.69
N GLN A 97 -12.76 1.47 -6.26
CA GLN A 97 -11.76 0.44 -5.99
C GLN A 97 -11.21 0.55 -4.56
N ALA A 98 -10.85 1.76 -4.15
CA ALA A 98 -10.39 2.03 -2.79
C ALA A 98 -11.48 1.73 -1.75
N ALA A 99 -12.73 2.16 -2.01
CA ALA A 99 -13.86 1.90 -1.13
C ALA A 99 -14.10 0.40 -0.96
N LEU A 100 -14.01 -0.39 -2.05
CA LEU A 100 -14.14 -1.84 -2.00
C LEU A 100 -13.04 -2.49 -1.16
N LEU A 101 -11.77 -2.11 -1.36
CA LEU A 101 -10.64 -2.64 -0.58
C LEU A 101 -10.80 -2.34 0.92
N VAL A 102 -11.28 -1.13 1.26
CA VAL A 102 -11.56 -0.75 2.65
C VAL A 102 -12.69 -1.58 3.24
N LYS A 103 -13.79 -1.79 2.49
CA LYS A 103 -14.92 -2.62 2.96
C LYS A 103 -14.55 -4.09 3.12
N LEU A 104 -13.68 -4.62 2.26
CA LEU A 104 -13.14 -5.98 2.36
C LEU A 104 -12.06 -6.11 3.45
N GLY A 105 -11.65 -5.00 4.09
CA GLY A 105 -10.56 -5.00 5.08
C GLY A 105 -9.18 -5.33 4.48
N LEU A 106 -9.06 -5.34 3.15
CA LEU A 106 -7.83 -5.69 2.45
C LEU A 106 -6.87 -4.50 2.44
N ARG A 107 -5.62 -4.78 2.80
CA ARG A 107 -4.54 -3.79 2.85
C ARG A 107 -3.42 -4.22 1.91
N PRO A 108 -3.58 -3.99 0.60
CA PRO A 108 -2.66 -4.52 -0.40
C PRO A 108 -1.32 -3.77 -0.40
N PHE A 109 -1.30 -2.51 0.05
CA PHE A 109 -0.11 -1.69 0.02
C PHE A 109 0.65 -1.78 1.32
N ARG A 110 1.97 -1.93 1.19
CA ARG A 110 2.91 -1.89 2.31
C ARG A 110 3.55 -0.52 2.34
N TYR A 111 3.17 0.29 3.32
CA TYR A 111 3.85 1.55 3.57
C TYR A 111 4.86 1.31 4.69
N GLY A 112 6.11 1.63 4.40
CA GLY A 112 7.21 1.57 5.34
C GLY A 112 8.10 2.78 5.18
N LEU A 113 8.99 2.95 6.14
CA LEU A 113 10.03 3.96 6.07
C LEU A 113 11.11 3.48 5.09
N THR A 114 11.42 4.32 4.12
CA THR A 114 12.59 4.12 3.27
C THR A 114 13.76 4.88 3.87
N VAL A 115 14.84 4.18 4.19
CA VAL A 115 16.09 4.81 4.64
C VAL A 115 16.75 5.43 3.42
N LEU A 116 16.88 6.76 3.40
CA LEU A 116 17.50 7.50 2.29
C LEU A 116 18.99 7.71 2.50
N HIS A 117 19.37 8.03 3.73
CA HIS A 117 20.74 8.35 4.09
C HIS A 117 21.07 7.79 5.47
N VAL A 118 22.33 7.41 5.63
CA VAL A 118 22.91 6.90 6.86
C VAL A 118 24.12 7.76 7.19
N TYR A 119 24.24 8.18 8.45
CA TYR A 119 25.41 8.87 8.94
C TYR A 119 26.09 8.02 9.99
N ASP A 120 27.39 7.75 9.81
CA ASP A 120 28.20 7.00 10.76
C ASP A 120 29.59 7.63 10.88
N GLU A 121 30.01 7.94 12.10
CA GLU A 121 31.35 8.46 12.45
C GLU A 121 31.97 9.46 11.45
N GLY A 122 31.17 10.41 10.94
CA GLY A 122 31.65 11.46 10.02
C GLY A 122 31.48 11.12 8.53
N THR A 123 31.04 9.91 8.19
CA THR A 123 30.79 9.46 6.81
C THR A 123 29.28 9.44 6.52
N PHE A 124 28.88 10.02 5.40
CA PHE A 124 27.49 10.04 4.93
C PHE A 124 27.32 9.03 3.80
N PHE A 125 26.56 7.97 4.06
CA PHE A 125 26.25 6.96 3.06
C PHE A 125 24.87 7.23 2.46
N GLU A 126 24.80 7.17 1.14
CA GLU A 126 23.52 7.11 0.43
C GLU A 126 23.02 5.67 0.50
N ALA A 127 21.84 5.46 1.06
CA ALA A 127 21.29 4.12 1.28
C ALA A 127 20.68 3.60 -0.02
N LYS A 128 21.53 3.27 -1.00
CA LYS A 128 21.16 2.37 -2.10
C LYS A 128 21.12 0.91 -1.62
#